data_AF-A0A0F2QRM2-F1
#
_entry.id   AF-A0A0F2QRM2-F1
#
_cell.length_a   1.000
_cell.length_b   1.000
_cell.length_c   1.000
_cell.angle_alpha   90.00
_cell.angle_beta   90.00
_cell.angle_gamma   90.00
#
_symmetry.space_group_name_H-M   'P 1'
#
loop_
_entity.id
_entity.type
_entity.pdbx_description
1 polymer ?
#
loop_
_entity_poly.entity_id
_entity_poly.type
_entity_poly.pdbx_seq_one_letter_code
_entity_poly.pdbx_strand_id
1 'polypeptide(L)'
;MEKDSIFLTREQALKAVCLDFHSYGPQPMLFCELLRTLFGDEVVYKRDADKEGLWVAKQHHRNMRWLEGAELIDFMCQAVSEVPKDETDQLAAVCRLVFQTACRAEESPNNGCNGIRIWTGMESFTCRQCGQCCRQLAYHDGLTEEDVQLLRSKGREDVLEWVRAITGLDGQTTYRIWVTPGSTQFAVPCPFLKQGSSSDRWVCAIHDVKPKICRHYPVSRKHALMTGCPGFDTSKADTGRLWKWTT
;
A
#
# COMPACT_ATOMS: atom_id res chain seq x y z
N MET A 1 -10.08 10.99 -10.25
CA MET A 1 -9.04 11.01 -9.21
C MET A 1 -8.03 12.05 -9.64
N GLU A 2 -7.93 13.15 -8.92
CA GLU A 2 -6.78 14.04 -9.08
C GLU A 2 -5.54 13.16 -8.87
N LYS A 3 -4.64 13.11 -9.85
CA LYS A 3 -3.47 12.22 -9.79
C LYS A 3 -2.57 12.56 -8.60
N ASP A 4 -2.74 13.73 -8.02
CA ASP A 4 -1.78 14.38 -7.14
C ASP A 4 -2.10 14.13 -5.67
N SER A 5 -3.36 13.82 -5.33
CA SER A 5 -3.74 13.52 -3.94
C SER A 5 -4.97 12.62 -3.80
N ILE A 6 -5.06 11.98 -2.63
CA ILE A 6 -6.21 11.21 -2.19
C ILE A 6 -6.65 11.69 -0.81
N PHE A 7 -7.95 11.73 -0.57
CA PHE A 7 -8.51 11.95 0.76
C PHE A 7 -8.92 10.60 1.34
N LEU A 8 -8.48 10.32 2.56
CA LEU A 8 -8.88 9.15 3.33
C LEU A 8 -9.58 9.59 4.61
N THR A 9 -10.70 8.96 4.94
CA THR A 9 -11.25 9.06 6.30
C THR A 9 -10.22 8.51 7.30
N ARG A 10 -10.39 8.84 8.58
CA ARG A 10 -9.54 8.29 9.65
C ARG A 10 -9.40 6.76 9.57
N GLU A 11 -10.51 6.04 9.45
CA GLU A 11 -10.52 4.57 9.37
C GLU A 11 -9.76 4.07 8.14
N GLN A 12 -9.95 4.73 7.00
CA GLN A 12 -9.23 4.41 5.76
C GLN A 12 -7.72 4.70 5.89
N ALA A 13 -7.34 5.78 6.55
CA ALA A 13 -5.94 6.14 6.78
C ALA A 13 -5.24 5.12 7.69
N LEU A 14 -5.87 4.73 8.80
CA LEU A 14 -5.35 3.68 9.70
C LEU A 14 -5.19 2.35 8.95
N LYS A 15 -6.21 1.95 8.18
CA LYS A 15 -6.15 0.74 7.35
C LYS A 15 -5.02 0.82 6.31
N ALA A 16 -4.85 1.96 5.65
CA ALA A 16 -3.80 2.16 4.66
C ALA A 16 -2.40 2.09 5.27
N VAL A 17 -2.20 2.65 6.48
CA VAL A 17 -0.93 2.55 7.22
C VAL A 17 -0.62 1.09 7.56
N CYS A 18 -1.60 0.36 8.09
CA CYS A 18 -1.42 -1.06 8.38
C CYS A 18 -1.12 -1.90 7.14
N LEU A 19 -1.82 -1.65 6.03
CA LEU A 19 -1.54 -2.33 4.76
C LEU A 19 -0.11 -2.06 4.28
N ASP A 20 0.41 -0.84 4.45
CA ASP A 20 1.81 -0.51 4.11
C ASP A 20 2.80 -1.33 4.95
N PHE A 21 2.59 -1.45 6.27
CA PHE A 21 3.46 -2.25 7.14
C PHE A 21 3.49 -3.72 6.71
N HIS A 22 2.34 -4.30 6.40
CA HIS A 22 2.26 -5.69 5.95
C HIS A 22 2.86 -5.90 4.56
N SER A 23 2.83 -4.88 3.69
CA SER A 23 3.27 -5.00 2.29
C SER A 23 4.80 -5.08 2.15
N TYR A 24 5.55 -4.45 3.06
CA TYR A 24 7.01 -4.35 2.95
C TYR A 24 7.79 -5.03 4.08
N GLY A 25 7.08 -5.68 5.02
CA GLY A 25 7.69 -6.28 6.21
C GLY A 25 8.15 -5.25 7.25
N PRO A 26 8.89 -5.70 8.27
CA PRO A 26 9.40 -4.83 9.32
C PRO A 26 10.29 -3.71 8.76
N GLN A 27 10.03 -2.47 9.17
CA GLN A 27 10.82 -1.29 8.81
C GLN A 27 11.36 -0.63 10.09
N PRO A 28 12.39 -1.21 10.77
CA PRO A 28 12.76 -0.80 12.13
C PRO A 28 13.08 0.68 12.29
N MET A 29 13.73 1.31 11.31
CA MET A 29 14.04 2.76 11.37
C MET A 29 12.77 3.61 11.32
N LEU A 30 11.85 3.29 10.41
CA LEU A 30 10.54 3.95 10.32
C LEU A 30 9.76 3.74 11.63
N PHE A 31 9.77 2.53 12.16
CA PHE A 31 9.05 2.20 13.40
C PHE A 31 9.60 2.96 14.60
N CYS A 32 10.92 3.12 14.73
CA CYS A 32 11.53 3.98 15.76
C CYS A 32 11.06 5.44 15.67
N GLU A 33 10.99 5.99 14.45
CA GLU A 33 10.48 7.36 14.23
C GLU A 33 9.00 7.47 14.60
N LEU A 34 8.19 6.49 14.18
CA LEU A 34 6.78 6.43 14.53
C LEU A 34 6.55 6.33 16.04
N LEU A 35 7.28 5.47 16.75
CA LEU A 35 7.16 5.35 18.19
C LEU A 35 7.48 6.67 18.90
N ARG A 36 8.50 7.39 18.43
CA ARG A 36 8.81 8.74 18.95
C ARG A 36 7.68 9.74 18.64
N THR A 37 7.08 9.69 17.46
CA THR A 37 5.96 10.56 17.08
C THR A 37 4.68 10.25 17.85
N LEU A 38 4.42 8.98 18.16
CA LEU A 38 3.21 8.53 18.85
C LEU A 38 3.28 8.76 20.36
N PHE A 39 4.41 8.44 20.98
CA PHE A 39 4.52 8.34 22.44
C PHE A 39 5.58 9.27 23.04
N GLY A 40 6.38 9.98 22.23
CA GLY A 40 7.47 10.82 22.74
C GLY A 40 8.42 10.03 23.65
N ASP A 41 8.58 10.51 24.88
CA ASP A 41 9.42 9.90 25.91
C ASP A 41 8.72 8.78 26.72
N GLU A 42 7.44 8.49 26.44
CA GLU A 42 6.66 7.44 27.13
C GLU A 42 6.98 6.01 26.67
N VAL A 43 7.76 5.88 25.59
CA VAL A 43 8.22 4.60 25.04
C VAL A 43 9.74 4.52 25.07
N VAL A 44 10.26 3.39 25.54
CA VAL A 44 11.67 3.05 25.43
C VAL A 44 11.81 1.97 24.36
N TYR A 45 12.64 2.22 23.36
CA TYR A 45 12.96 1.22 22.35
C TYR A 45 14.47 1.14 22.09
N LYS A 46 14.92 -0.03 21.67
CA LYS A 46 16.31 -0.27 21.26
C LYS A 46 16.34 -1.13 20.00
N ARG A 47 17.10 -0.68 19.02
CA ARG A 47 17.39 -1.43 17.80
C ARG A 47 18.64 -2.29 17.99
N ASP A 48 18.62 -3.48 17.40
CA ASP A 48 19.81 -4.27 17.14
C ASP A 48 20.19 -4.10 15.67
N ALA A 49 21.45 -3.77 15.38
CA ALA A 49 21.84 -3.39 14.01
C ALA A 49 21.72 -4.55 13.02
N ASP A 50 21.90 -5.77 13.51
CA ASP A 50 21.99 -6.99 12.71
C ASP A 50 20.65 -7.74 12.62
N LYS A 51 19.55 -7.13 13.10
CA LYS A 51 18.24 -7.78 13.16
C LYS A 51 17.11 -6.87 12.71
N GLU A 52 16.07 -7.47 12.15
CA GLU A 52 14.86 -6.78 11.67
C GLU A 52 13.78 -6.61 12.75
N GLY A 53 14.20 -6.48 14.01
CA GLY A 53 13.32 -6.37 15.17
C GLY A 53 13.65 -5.19 16.08
N LEU A 54 12.83 -5.01 17.11
CA LEU A 54 12.98 -3.95 18.11
C LEU A 54 12.75 -4.51 19.52
N TRP A 55 13.60 -4.07 20.46
CA TRP A 55 13.25 -4.12 21.87
C TRP A 55 12.31 -2.97 22.17
N VAL A 56 11.16 -3.21 22.79
CA VAL A 56 10.18 -2.18 23.15
C VAL A 56 9.70 -2.35 24.59
N ALA A 57 9.53 -1.23 25.29
CA ALA A 57 8.86 -1.13 26.59
C ALA A 57 8.00 0.14 26.64
N LYS A 58 6.75 0.02 27.09
CA LYS A 58 5.94 1.19 27.51
C LYS A 58 6.37 1.58 28.94
N GLN A 59 6.39 2.87 29.30
CA GLN A 59 6.92 3.38 30.59
C GLN A 59 6.46 2.61 31.85
N HIS A 60 5.27 2.01 31.84
CA HIS A 60 4.75 1.21 32.97
C HIS A 60 5.37 -0.19 33.10
N HIS A 61 6.12 -0.66 32.11
CA HIS A 61 6.78 -1.95 32.10
C HIS A 61 8.31 -1.77 32.11
N ARG A 62 8.96 -2.26 33.17
CA ARG A 62 10.43 -2.19 33.29
C ARG A 62 11.17 -3.18 32.38
N ASN A 63 10.47 -4.19 31.84
CA ASN A 63 11.07 -5.24 31.04
C ASN A 63 10.83 -4.97 29.56
N MET A 64 11.90 -4.80 28.79
CA MET A 64 11.84 -4.72 27.34
C MET A 64 11.50 -6.09 26.76
N ARG A 65 10.64 -6.10 25.73
CA ARG A 65 10.32 -7.29 24.93
C ARG A 65 10.91 -7.13 23.54
N TRP A 66 11.55 -8.19 23.04
CA TRP A 66 11.95 -8.26 21.64
C TRP A 66 10.73 -8.59 20.77
N LEU A 67 10.50 -7.79 19.73
CA LEU A 67 9.46 -7.98 18.73
C LEU A 67 10.10 -8.04 17.35
N GLU A 68 9.69 -8.99 16.52
CA GLU A 68 10.18 -9.14 15.14
C GLU A 68 9.10 -9.71 14.21
N GLY A 69 9.32 -9.63 12.90
CA GLY A 69 8.40 -10.18 11.90
C GLY A 69 6.96 -9.67 12.05
N ALA A 70 6.00 -10.59 11.99
CA ALA A 70 4.57 -10.26 12.10
C ALA A 70 4.20 -9.66 13.46
N GLU A 71 4.83 -10.10 14.55
CA GLU A 71 4.54 -9.61 15.90
C GLU A 71 4.88 -8.12 16.04
N LEU A 72 5.99 -7.69 15.44
CA LEU A 72 6.35 -6.28 15.40
C LEU A 72 5.37 -5.47 14.53
N ILE A 73 4.94 -6.01 13.39
CA ILE A 73 3.96 -5.35 12.52
C ILE A 73 2.63 -5.16 13.25
N ASP A 74 2.12 -6.20 13.92
CA ASP A 74 0.87 -6.16 14.69
C ASP A 74 0.95 -5.12 15.81
N PHE A 75 2.07 -5.10 16.54
CA PHE A 75 2.32 -4.11 17.58
C PHE A 75 2.27 -2.68 17.03
N MET A 76 2.92 -2.41 15.88
CA MET A 76 2.91 -1.09 15.26
C MET A 76 1.53 -0.68 14.74
N CYS A 77 0.77 -1.64 14.19
CA CYS A 77 -0.63 -1.41 13.80
C CYS A 77 -1.52 -1.04 14.98
N GLN A 78 -1.36 -1.74 16.10
CA GLN A 78 -2.06 -1.41 17.34
C GLN A 78 -1.66 -0.02 17.83
N ALA A 79 -0.36 0.28 17.88
CA ALA A 79 0.16 1.56 18.35
C ALA A 79 -0.40 2.76 17.55
N VAL A 80 -0.47 2.65 16.22
CA VAL A 80 -1.05 3.70 15.37
C VAL A 80 -2.58 3.80 15.56
N SER A 81 -3.25 2.68 15.84
CA SER A 81 -4.69 2.67 16.11
C SER A 81 -5.07 3.33 17.45
N GLU A 82 -4.12 3.40 18.39
CA GLU A 82 -4.27 4.06 19.69
C GLU A 82 -4.23 5.61 19.63
N VAL A 83 -3.88 6.21 18.48
CA VAL A 83 -3.94 7.67 18.30
C VAL A 83 -5.36 8.17 18.66
N PRO A 84 -5.53 9.24 19.47
CA PRO A 84 -6.85 9.76 19.78
C PRO A 84 -7.64 10.21 18.53
N LYS A 85 -8.97 10.18 18.60
CA LYS A 85 -9.84 10.50 17.44
C LYS A 85 -9.76 11.97 17.02
N ASP A 86 -9.59 12.84 17.99
CA ASP A 86 -9.42 14.29 17.89
C ASP A 86 -8.02 14.69 17.42
N GLU A 87 -7.00 13.84 17.63
CA GLU A 87 -5.61 14.06 17.21
C GLU A 87 -5.36 13.75 15.72
N THR A 88 -6.10 14.43 14.83
CA THR A 88 -6.00 14.20 13.37
C THR A 88 -4.65 14.66 12.81
N ASP A 89 -4.05 15.71 13.38
CA ASP A 89 -2.72 16.17 12.98
C ASP A 89 -1.62 15.17 13.33
N GLN A 90 -1.74 14.49 14.48
CA GLN A 90 -0.82 13.41 14.84
C GLN A 90 -0.93 12.24 13.85
N LEU A 91 -2.15 11.86 13.47
CA LEU A 91 -2.36 10.85 12.42
C LEU A 91 -1.80 11.30 11.06
N ALA A 92 -1.93 12.59 10.71
CA ALA A 92 -1.33 13.14 9.50
C ALA A 92 0.22 13.06 9.53
N ALA A 93 0.83 13.28 10.69
CA ALA A 93 2.28 13.12 10.89
C ALA A 93 2.71 11.65 10.71
N VAL A 94 1.96 10.70 11.28
CA VAL A 94 2.16 9.26 11.05
C VAL A 94 2.07 8.94 9.56
N CYS A 95 1.01 9.34 8.87
CA CYS A 95 0.85 9.11 7.44
C CYS A 95 2.00 9.71 6.62
N ARG A 96 2.51 10.88 7.00
CA ARG A 96 3.66 11.52 6.33
C ARG A 96 4.91 10.65 6.40
N LEU A 97 5.20 10.09 7.57
CA LEU A 97 6.34 9.18 7.79
C LEU A 97 6.16 7.88 7.02
N VAL A 98 4.99 7.25 7.15
CA VAL A 98 4.69 5.96 6.51
C VAL A 98 4.69 6.08 5.00
N PHE A 99 3.94 7.01 4.43
CA PHE A 99 3.80 7.13 2.97
C PHE A 99 4.93 7.93 2.31
N GLN A 100 5.84 8.51 3.10
CA GLN A 100 7.01 9.27 2.65
C GLN A 100 6.63 10.39 1.66
N THR A 101 5.55 11.10 1.99
CA THR A 101 4.97 12.13 1.16
C THR A 101 4.27 13.18 2.02
N ALA A 102 3.89 14.31 1.44
CA ALA A 102 3.09 15.29 2.14
C ALA A 102 1.75 14.66 2.55
N CYS A 103 1.37 14.89 3.81
CA CYS A 103 0.06 14.54 4.37
C CYS A 103 -0.46 15.72 5.20
N ARG A 104 -1.77 15.96 5.21
CA ARG A 104 -2.40 17.00 6.03
C ARG A 104 -3.73 16.52 6.57
N ALA A 105 -4.04 16.92 7.80
CA ALA A 105 -5.39 16.83 8.32
C ALA A 105 -6.29 17.76 7.49
N GLU A 106 -7.45 17.26 7.08
CA GLU A 106 -8.39 18.01 6.28
C GLU A 106 -9.81 17.53 6.57
N GLU A 107 -10.76 18.45 6.48
CA GLU A 107 -12.19 18.12 6.52
C GLU A 107 -12.67 17.84 5.09
N SER A 108 -13.35 16.71 4.90
CA SER A 108 -13.89 16.37 3.58
C SER A 108 -14.97 17.37 3.16
N PRO A 109 -14.84 18.00 1.97
CA PRO A 109 -15.83 18.97 1.50
C PRO A 109 -17.20 18.35 1.20
N ASN A 110 -17.27 17.02 1.04
CA ASN A 110 -18.49 16.33 0.65
C ASN A 110 -19.38 15.92 1.83
N ASN A 111 -18.79 15.69 3.01
CA ASN A 111 -19.51 15.13 4.15
C ASN A 111 -19.07 15.68 5.51
N GLY A 112 -18.15 16.65 5.56
CA GLY A 112 -17.66 17.25 6.80
C GLY A 112 -16.86 16.31 7.70
N CYS A 113 -16.51 15.12 7.21
CA CYS A 113 -15.74 14.17 8.01
C CYS A 113 -14.27 14.57 8.02
N ASN A 114 -13.67 14.62 9.22
CA ASN A 114 -12.23 14.76 9.38
C ASN A 114 -11.49 13.54 8.82
N GLY A 115 -10.39 13.80 8.12
CA GLY A 115 -9.55 12.78 7.53
C GLY A 115 -8.19 13.33 7.15
N ILE A 116 -7.50 12.58 6.30
CA ILE A 116 -6.13 12.87 5.89
C ILE A 116 -6.09 12.99 4.37
N ARG A 117 -5.62 14.15 3.88
CA ARG A 117 -5.20 14.30 2.49
C ARG A 117 -3.76 13.84 2.36
N ILE A 118 -3.52 12.93 1.42
CA ILE A 118 -2.21 12.33 1.13
C ILE A 118 -1.86 12.69 -0.31
N TRP A 119 -0.69 13.29 -0.52
CA TRP A 119 -0.18 13.55 -1.87
C TRP A 119 0.50 12.30 -2.41
N THR A 120 0.19 11.87 -3.62
CA THR A 120 0.67 10.58 -4.13
C THR A 120 2.12 10.66 -4.64
N GLY A 121 2.58 11.86 -5.03
CA GLY A 121 3.89 12.09 -5.65
C GLY A 121 3.99 11.51 -7.07
N MET A 122 2.84 11.37 -7.75
CA MET A 122 2.73 10.70 -9.05
C MET A 122 2.77 11.66 -10.25
N GLU A 123 3.00 12.96 -10.02
CA GLU A 123 2.94 14.01 -11.04
C GLU A 123 3.97 13.81 -12.15
N SER A 124 5.14 13.27 -11.80
CA SER A 124 6.25 12.99 -12.71
C SER A 124 6.33 11.53 -13.17
N PHE A 125 5.37 10.68 -12.76
CA PHE A 125 5.41 9.26 -13.07
C PHE A 125 5.06 8.98 -14.53
N THR A 126 5.91 8.21 -15.22
CA THR A 126 5.63 7.71 -16.57
C THR A 126 5.84 6.19 -16.63
N CYS A 127 4.78 5.42 -16.89
CA CYS A 127 4.87 3.98 -17.03
C CYS A 127 5.73 3.60 -18.25
N ARG A 128 6.89 2.98 -18.01
CA ARG A 128 7.81 2.50 -19.06
C ARG A 128 7.45 1.14 -19.65
N GLN A 129 6.30 0.57 -19.28
CA GLN A 129 5.87 -0.76 -19.70
C GLN A 129 6.90 -1.87 -19.38
N CYS A 130 7.70 -1.71 -18.32
CA CYS A 130 8.71 -2.71 -17.92
C CYS A 130 8.13 -3.98 -17.27
N GLY A 131 6.83 -3.99 -16.97
CA GLY A 131 6.14 -5.11 -16.33
C GLY A 131 6.52 -5.39 -14.87
N GLN A 132 7.39 -4.60 -14.22
CA GLN A 132 7.82 -4.85 -12.83
C GLN A 132 6.64 -4.82 -11.85
N CYS A 133 5.88 -3.72 -11.86
CA CYS A 133 4.67 -3.58 -11.04
C CYS A 133 3.63 -4.68 -11.32
N CYS A 134 3.45 -5.08 -12.58
CA CYS A 134 2.48 -6.12 -12.96
C CYS A 134 2.90 -7.52 -12.49
N ARG A 135 4.19 -7.77 -12.30
CA ARG A 135 4.73 -9.05 -11.82
C ARG A 135 4.75 -9.15 -10.29
N GLN A 136 4.86 -8.01 -9.60
CA GLN A 136 4.86 -7.92 -8.14
C GLN A 136 3.47 -7.63 -7.55
N LEU A 137 2.44 -7.51 -8.40
CA LEU A 137 1.07 -7.27 -7.95
C LEU A 137 0.57 -8.47 -7.11
N ALA A 138 0.54 -8.32 -5.79
CA ALA A 138 0.08 -9.34 -4.85
C ALA A 138 -1.38 -9.14 -4.39
N TYR A 139 -2.09 -8.17 -4.95
CA TYR A 139 -3.45 -7.84 -4.52
C TYR A 139 -4.48 -8.74 -5.19
N HIS A 140 -4.76 -9.88 -4.55
CA HIS A 140 -5.70 -10.86 -5.08
C HIS A 140 -7.16 -10.51 -4.82
N ASP A 141 -7.49 -9.84 -3.72
CA ASP A 141 -8.88 -9.50 -3.35
C ASP A 141 -9.29 -8.07 -3.78
N GLY A 142 -8.63 -7.53 -4.81
CA GLY A 142 -8.73 -6.11 -5.17
C GLY A 142 -9.72 -5.74 -6.26
N LEU A 143 -10.48 -6.72 -6.77
CA LEU A 143 -11.47 -6.48 -7.83
C LEU A 143 -12.79 -6.02 -7.20
N THR A 144 -13.32 -4.88 -7.65
CA THR A 144 -14.60 -4.35 -7.14
C THR A 144 -15.78 -4.88 -7.96
N GLU A 145 -17.00 -4.79 -7.42
CA GLU A 145 -18.22 -5.13 -8.15
C GLU A 145 -18.36 -4.27 -9.42
N GLU A 146 -17.96 -3.00 -9.40
CA GLU A 146 -18.01 -2.16 -10.61
C GLU A 146 -17.03 -2.64 -11.68
N ASP A 147 -15.86 -3.17 -11.30
CA ASP A 147 -14.94 -3.77 -12.28
C ASP A 147 -15.55 -5.03 -12.91
N VAL A 148 -16.25 -5.87 -12.13
CA VAL A 148 -16.95 -7.05 -12.63
C VAL A 148 -18.10 -6.66 -13.56
N GLN A 149 -18.91 -5.66 -13.19
CA GLN A 149 -19.99 -5.15 -14.01
C GLN A 149 -19.47 -4.54 -15.32
N LEU A 150 -18.34 -3.83 -15.28
CA LEU A 150 -17.67 -3.33 -16.48
C LEU A 150 -17.30 -4.49 -17.41
N LEU A 151 -16.65 -5.54 -16.90
CA LEU A 151 -16.28 -6.71 -17.69
C LEU A 151 -17.49 -7.40 -18.33
N ARG A 152 -18.57 -7.61 -17.56
CA ARG A 152 -19.84 -8.17 -18.05
C ARG A 152 -20.46 -7.31 -19.15
N SER A 153 -20.53 -5.99 -18.93
CA SER A 153 -21.10 -5.05 -19.91
C SER A 153 -20.31 -5.01 -21.23
N LYS A 154 -19.02 -5.37 -21.18
CA LYS A 154 -18.12 -5.47 -22.34
C LYS A 154 -18.05 -6.87 -22.95
N GLY A 155 -18.79 -7.85 -22.41
CA GLY A 155 -18.78 -9.24 -22.87
C GLY A 155 -17.42 -9.93 -22.73
N ARG A 156 -16.60 -9.52 -21.74
CA ARG A 156 -15.24 -10.04 -21.52
C ARG A 156 -15.25 -11.31 -20.67
N GLU A 157 -15.97 -12.32 -21.15
CA GLU A 157 -16.04 -13.65 -20.51
C GLU A 157 -14.65 -14.29 -20.41
N ASP A 158 -13.76 -14.01 -21.38
CA ASP A 158 -12.35 -14.42 -21.38
C ASP A 158 -11.56 -13.87 -20.18
N VAL A 159 -11.99 -12.74 -19.61
CA VAL A 159 -11.39 -12.16 -18.39
C VAL A 159 -12.12 -12.64 -17.14
N LEU A 160 -13.46 -12.71 -17.20
CA LEU A 160 -14.30 -13.17 -16.09
C LEU A 160 -14.00 -14.62 -15.69
N GLU A 161 -13.56 -15.47 -16.61
CA GLU A 161 -13.13 -16.84 -16.32
C GLU A 161 -11.99 -16.90 -15.27
N TRP A 162 -11.19 -15.84 -15.18
CA TRP A 162 -10.07 -15.71 -14.22
C TRP A 162 -10.47 -15.00 -12.92
N VAL A 163 -11.74 -14.63 -12.78
CA VAL A 163 -12.30 -13.95 -11.61
C VAL A 163 -13.09 -14.96 -10.79
N ARG A 164 -12.75 -15.08 -9.49
CA ARG A 164 -13.51 -15.93 -8.57
C ARG A 164 -14.33 -15.09 -7.60
N ALA A 165 -15.64 -15.22 -7.67
CA ALA A 165 -16.55 -14.68 -6.66
C ALA A 165 -16.57 -15.57 -5.41
N ILE A 166 -16.49 -14.96 -4.23
CA ILE A 166 -16.60 -15.62 -2.93
C ILE A 166 -17.62 -14.86 -2.10
N THR A 167 -18.72 -15.53 -1.76
CA THR A 167 -19.73 -14.99 -0.86
C THR A 167 -19.35 -15.31 0.59
N GLY A 168 -19.16 -14.27 1.39
CA GLY A 168 -18.89 -14.36 2.82
C GLY A 168 -20.13 -14.80 3.61
N LEU A 169 -19.92 -15.13 4.88
CA LEU A 169 -20.99 -15.50 5.82
C LEU A 169 -21.97 -14.35 6.10
N ASP A 170 -21.52 -13.12 5.88
CA ASP A 170 -22.30 -11.88 5.95
C ASP A 170 -23.12 -11.60 4.68
N GLY A 171 -23.04 -12.47 3.68
CA GLY A 171 -23.70 -12.31 2.39
C GLY A 171 -22.97 -11.37 1.42
N GLN A 172 -21.83 -10.79 1.81
CA GLN A 172 -21.06 -9.93 0.92
C GLN A 172 -20.24 -10.75 -0.07
N THR A 173 -20.25 -10.35 -1.35
CA THR A 173 -19.43 -11.00 -2.37
C THR A 173 -18.10 -10.25 -2.52
N THR A 174 -17.01 -10.98 -2.39
CA THR A 174 -15.65 -10.54 -2.71
C THR A 174 -15.18 -11.19 -4.00
N TYR A 175 -14.32 -10.51 -4.76
CA TYR A 175 -13.83 -11.02 -6.04
C TYR A 175 -12.32 -11.16 -6.02
N ARG A 176 -11.85 -12.35 -6.39
CA ARG A 176 -10.44 -12.71 -6.45
C ARG A 176 -9.90 -12.72 -7.87
N ILE A 177 -8.72 -12.15 -8.05
CA ILE A 177 -7.96 -12.13 -9.31
C ILE A 177 -6.48 -12.47 -9.08
N TRP A 178 -5.77 -13.08 -10.02
CA TRP A 178 -6.27 -13.89 -11.12
C TRP A 178 -6.24 -15.34 -10.65
N VAL A 179 -7.38 -16.01 -10.65
CA VAL A 179 -7.47 -17.42 -10.25
C VAL A 179 -7.46 -18.27 -11.51
N THR A 180 -6.64 -19.31 -11.54
CA THR A 180 -6.60 -20.24 -12.70
C THR A 180 -7.98 -20.88 -12.88
N PRO A 181 -8.56 -20.85 -14.09
CA PRO A 181 -9.87 -21.47 -14.36
C PRO A 181 -9.92 -22.93 -13.91
N GLY A 182 -11.03 -23.31 -13.25
CA GLY A 182 -11.21 -24.66 -12.70
C GLY A 182 -10.37 -24.97 -11.44
N SER A 183 -9.66 -23.99 -10.88
CA SER A 183 -8.76 -24.16 -9.75
C SER A 183 -9.06 -23.15 -8.63
N THR A 184 -8.43 -23.35 -7.47
CA THR A 184 -8.40 -22.39 -6.36
C THR A 184 -7.08 -21.61 -6.28
N GLN A 185 -6.14 -21.90 -7.17
CA GLN A 185 -4.79 -21.33 -7.17
C GLN A 185 -4.72 -20.02 -7.93
N PHE A 186 -3.91 -19.09 -7.41
CA PHE A 186 -3.61 -17.85 -8.11
C PHE A 186 -2.64 -18.09 -9.26
N ALA A 187 -2.89 -17.43 -10.39
CA ALA A 187 -2.00 -17.43 -11.53
C ALA A 187 -0.77 -16.56 -11.25
N VAL A 188 0.42 -17.16 -11.36
CA VAL A 188 1.70 -16.47 -11.24
C VAL A 188 2.56 -16.88 -12.46
N PRO A 189 2.87 -15.96 -13.39
CA PRO A 189 2.50 -14.53 -13.41
C PRO A 189 1.03 -14.29 -13.83
N CYS A 190 0.63 -13.01 -13.85
CA CYS A 190 -0.66 -12.57 -14.38
C CYS A 190 -0.91 -13.10 -15.82
N PRO A 191 -2.08 -13.71 -16.10
CA PRO A 191 -2.37 -14.36 -17.39
C PRO A 191 -2.46 -13.35 -18.56
N PHE A 192 -2.80 -12.10 -18.26
CA PHE A 192 -2.95 -11.02 -19.24
C PHE A 192 -1.67 -10.20 -19.44
N LEU A 193 -0.59 -10.52 -18.72
CA LEU A 193 0.70 -9.87 -18.92
C LEU A 193 1.44 -10.59 -20.05
N LYS A 194 1.68 -9.90 -21.16
CA LYS A 194 2.34 -10.45 -22.35
C LYS A 194 3.64 -9.70 -22.63
N GLN A 195 4.63 -10.40 -23.16
CA GLN A 195 5.82 -9.75 -23.70
C GLN A 195 5.42 -8.97 -24.97
N GLY A 196 5.94 -7.75 -25.08
CA GLY A 196 5.68 -6.85 -26.20
C GLY A 196 6.60 -7.14 -27.38
N SER A 197 6.71 -6.17 -28.29
CA SER A 197 7.56 -6.26 -29.49
C SER A 197 9.06 -6.30 -29.21
N SER A 198 9.48 -5.88 -28.01
CA SER A 198 10.85 -5.96 -27.53
C SER A 198 10.91 -6.71 -26.19
N SER A 199 12.07 -7.31 -25.89
CA SER A 199 12.23 -8.17 -24.71
C SER A 199 12.03 -7.45 -23.37
N ASP A 200 12.23 -6.14 -23.34
CA ASP A 200 12.11 -5.24 -22.19
C ASP A 200 10.72 -4.60 -22.03
N ARG A 201 9.83 -4.78 -23.01
CA ARG A 201 8.47 -4.23 -22.99
C ARG A 201 7.46 -5.31 -22.66
N TRP A 202 6.51 -4.95 -21.80
CA TRP A 202 5.41 -5.79 -21.38
C TRP A 202 4.10 -5.04 -21.61
N VAL A 203 3.15 -5.74 -22.20
CA VAL A 203 1.82 -5.22 -22.52
C VAL A 203 0.77 -5.99 -21.75
N CYS A 204 -0.32 -5.30 -21.41
CA CYS A 204 -1.46 -5.93 -20.77
C CYS A 204 -2.52 -6.19 -21.85
N ALA A 205 -2.86 -7.46 -22.08
CA ALA A 205 -3.83 -7.86 -23.09
C ALA A 205 -5.26 -7.36 -22.80
N ILE A 206 -5.52 -6.92 -21.56
CA ILE A 206 -6.80 -6.37 -21.11
C ILE A 206 -6.72 -4.86 -20.84
N HIS A 207 -5.83 -4.13 -21.53
CA HIS A 207 -5.51 -2.74 -21.23
C HIS A 207 -6.74 -1.83 -21.09
N ASP A 208 -7.70 -2.00 -21.99
CA ASP A 208 -8.95 -1.25 -22.10
C ASP A 208 -9.94 -1.52 -20.96
N VAL A 209 -9.92 -2.73 -20.40
CA VAL A 209 -10.80 -3.17 -19.30
C VAL A 209 -10.04 -3.48 -18.02
N LYS A 210 -8.84 -2.91 -17.85
CA LYS A 210 -8.04 -3.09 -16.63
C LYS A 210 -8.88 -2.76 -15.40
N PRO A 211 -8.95 -3.66 -14.41
CA PRO A 211 -9.49 -3.36 -13.08
C PRO A 211 -8.88 -2.10 -12.50
N LYS A 212 -9.63 -1.39 -11.65
CA LYS A 212 -9.14 -0.20 -10.94
C LYS A 212 -7.82 -0.47 -10.23
N ILE A 213 -7.70 -1.63 -9.56
CA ILE A 213 -6.48 -1.99 -8.85
C ILE A 213 -5.25 -2.10 -9.76
N CYS A 214 -5.42 -2.63 -10.97
CA CYS A 214 -4.35 -2.71 -11.96
C CYS A 214 -4.05 -1.35 -12.61
N ARG A 215 -5.07 -0.50 -12.75
CA ARG A 215 -4.97 0.82 -13.40
C ARG A 215 -4.29 1.85 -12.53
N HIS A 216 -4.53 1.79 -11.22
CA HIS A 216 -3.97 2.74 -10.25
C HIS A 216 -2.58 2.35 -9.77
N TYR A 217 -2.00 1.25 -10.25
CA TYR A 217 -0.69 0.80 -9.81
C TYR A 217 0.45 1.47 -10.62
N PRO A 218 1.51 1.97 -9.98
CA PRO A 218 1.68 2.10 -8.53
C PRO A 218 0.85 3.26 -7.97
N VAL A 219 0.29 3.09 -6.77
CA VAL A 219 -0.63 4.07 -6.17
C VAL A 219 0.07 5.31 -5.59
N SER A 220 1.38 5.25 -5.38
CA SER A 220 2.19 6.34 -4.84
C SER A 220 3.64 6.20 -5.29
N ARG A 221 4.41 7.30 -5.16
CA ARG A 221 5.84 7.32 -5.42
C ARG A 221 6.59 6.30 -4.56
N LYS A 222 6.30 6.24 -3.25
CA LYS A 222 6.88 5.23 -2.34
C LYS A 222 6.64 3.83 -2.89
N HIS A 223 5.40 3.49 -3.24
CA HIS A 223 5.06 2.17 -3.74
C HIS A 223 5.81 1.82 -5.03
N ALA A 224 5.93 2.78 -5.95
CA ALA A 224 6.71 2.59 -7.18
C ALA A 224 8.19 2.29 -6.88
N LEU A 225 8.82 3.05 -5.98
CA LEU A 225 10.23 2.89 -5.62
C LEU A 225 10.46 1.55 -4.91
N MET A 226 9.62 1.21 -3.93
CA MET A 226 9.73 -0.04 -3.16
C MET A 226 9.54 -1.29 -4.02
N THR A 227 8.82 -1.18 -5.15
CA THR A 227 8.59 -2.28 -6.10
C THR A 227 9.58 -2.26 -7.27
N GLY A 228 10.58 -1.39 -7.24
CA GLY A 228 11.61 -1.28 -8.28
C GLY A 228 11.08 -0.76 -9.62
N CYS A 229 9.98 -0.01 -9.62
CA CYS A 229 9.43 0.57 -10.82
C CYS A 229 10.34 1.70 -11.36
N PRO A 230 10.81 1.63 -12.61
CA PRO A 230 11.67 2.66 -13.22
C PRO A 230 10.86 3.87 -13.73
N GLY A 231 9.58 4.00 -13.37
CA GLY A 231 8.69 5.03 -13.90
C GLY A 231 8.99 6.44 -13.43
N PHE A 232 9.85 6.58 -12.41
CA PHE A 232 10.44 7.85 -12.02
C PHE A 232 11.83 7.98 -12.65
N ASP A 233 12.07 9.10 -13.34
CA ASP A 233 13.37 9.38 -13.94
C ASP A 233 14.39 9.70 -12.85
N THR A 234 15.37 8.83 -12.64
CA THR A 234 16.43 9.02 -11.63
C THR A 234 17.45 10.09 -12.04
N SER A 235 17.38 10.61 -13.28
CA SER A 235 18.31 11.62 -13.82
C SER A 235 18.03 13.04 -13.35
N LYS A 236 16.82 13.34 -12.86
CA LYS A 236 16.54 14.56 -12.10
C LYS A 236 16.57 14.19 -10.63
N ALA A 237 17.72 14.42 -10.01
CA ALA A 237 17.89 14.37 -8.57
C ALA A 237 16.92 15.35 -7.92
N ASP A 238 15.72 14.88 -7.65
CA ASP A 238 14.79 15.55 -6.76
C ASP A 238 15.31 15.29 -5.35
N THR A 239 16.03 16.26 -4.80
CA THR A 239 16.72 16.27 -3.51
C THR A 239 15.79 16.15 -2.29
N GLY A 240 14.55 15.70 -2.47
CA GLY A 240 13.59 15.42 -1.41
C GLY A 240 13.81 14.05 -0.80
N ARG A 241 14.68 13.99 0.22
CA ARG A 241 14.81 12.93 1.26
C ARG A 241 14.24 11.55 0.90
N LEU A 242 14.91 10.83 0.00
CA LEU A 242 14.88 9.37 0.04
C LEU A 242 16.08 8.95 0.90
N TRP A 243 15.81 8.57 2.14
CA TRP A 243 16.83 7.96 3.00
C TRP A 243 17.41 6.77 2.25
N LYS A 244 18.69 6.87 1.89
CA LYS A 244 19.43 5.80 1.21
C LYS A 244 19.51 4.62 2.18
N TRP A 245 18.78 3.58 1.90
CA TRP A 245 19.00 2.26 2.49
C TRP A 245 20.18 1.65 1.74
N THR A 246 21.39 1.87 2.25
CA THR A 246 22.51 0.98 1.94
C THR A 246 22.42 -0.21 2.89
N THR A 247 22.42 -1.38 2.27
CA THR A 247 22.64 -2.74 2.78
C THR A 247 23.51 -2.83 4.04
#